data_AF-A0A358RI70-F1
#
_entry.id   AF-A0A358RI70-F1
#
_cell.length_a   1.000
_cell.length_b   1.000
_cell.length_c   1.000
_cell.angle_alpha   90.00
_cell.angle_beta   90.00
_cell.angle_gamma   90.00
#
_symmetry.space_group_name_H-M   'P 1'
#
loop_
_entity.id
_entity.type
_entity.pdbx_description
1 polymer ?
#
loop_
_entity_poly.entity_id
_entity_poly.type
_entity_poly.pdbx_seq_one_letter_code
_entity_poly.pdbx_strand_id
1 'polypeptide(L)'
;MFCAILFFVSVYIELVVFNNLAVDLCISLSTLAIRRKRVSKFRLVLTSIIGAAVATAFAIAPKWGQILVKVLLAPLMCALLSKCDGDKAKEKICDYLKTLACFCLVTYFVGGVVYGLSYAFNVDIKSYAILGIVATAAFVCIAVGLVIAKKRSASGKVVKDVEIDVDGVSFKLKGLCDSGNLLTDDLSGLPV
;
A
#
# COMPACT_ATOMS: atom_id res chain seq x y z
N MET A 1 32.80 -38.71 -6.39
CA MET A 1 32.03 -38.46 -7.62
C MET A 1 30.72 -37.78 -7.23
N PHE A 2 30.76 -36.46 -6.98
CA PHE A 2 29.59 -35.67 -6.59
C PHE A 2 28.93 -35.14 -7.87
N CYS A 3 27.83 -35.77 -8.28
CA CYS A 3 27.00 -35.26 -9.36
C CYS A 3 26.18 -34.07 -8.81
N ALA A 4 26.66 -32.86 -9.07
CA ALA A 4 25.87 -31.65 -8.90
C ALA A 4 24.76 -31.68 -9.96
N ILE A 5 23.58 -32.14 -9.57
CA ILE A 5 22.36 -31.98 -10.37
C ILE A 5 22.05 -30.48 -10.36
N LEU A 6 22.55 -29.77 -11.38
CA LEU A 6 22.06 -28.45 -11.74
C LEU A 6 20.61 -28.64 -12.20
N PHE A 7 19.65 -28.41 -11.30
CA PHE A 7 18.27 -28.20 -11.71
C PHE A 7 18.24 -26.89 -12.51
N PHE A 8 18.37 -26.99 -13.83
CA PHE A 8 17.98 -25.90 -14.72
C PHE A 8 16.47 -25.72 -14.60
N VAL A 9 16.04 -24.89 -13.66
CA VAL A 9 14.69 -24.35 -13.69
C VAL A 9 14.69 -23.36 -14.84
N SER A 10 14.10 -23.72 -15.97
CA SER A 10 13.86 -22.78 -17.07
C SER A 10 12.77 -21.81 -16.60
N VAL A 11 13.20 -20.70 -16.01
CA VAL A 11 12.32 -19.59 -15.62
C VAL A 11 12.54 -18.47 -16.62
N TYR A 12 11.46 -18.05 -17.26
CA TYR A 12 11.45 -16.88 -18.11
C TYR A 12 11.76 -15.64 -17.28
N ILE A 13 12.94 -15.06 -17.48
CA ILE A 13 13.42 -13.90 -16.71
C ILE A 13 12.49 -12.71 -16.92
N GLU A 14 11.98 -12.54 -18.13
CA GLU A 14 10.99 -11.53 -18.48
C GLU A 14 9.72 -11.67 -17.64
N LEU A 15 9.23 -12.89 -17.41
CA LEU A 15 8.06 -13.13 -16.56
C LEU A 15 8.33 -12.72 -15.13
N VAL A 16 9.49 -13.10 -14.59
CA VAL A 16 9.87 -12.74 -13.21
C VAL A 16 9.94 -11.22 -13.06
N VAL A 17 10.57 -10.52 -14.00
CA VAL A 17 10.73 -9.07 -13.94
C VAL A 17 9.38 -8.36 -14.05
N PHE A 18 8.58 -8.66 -15.07
CA PHE A 18 7.27 -7.99 -15.26
C PHE A 18 6.31 -8.29 -14.12
N ASN A 19 6.31 -9.53 -13.62
CA ASN A 19 5.42 -9.92 -12.54
C ASN A 19 5.77 -9.23 -11.22
N ASN A 20 7.06 -9.22 -10.85
CA ASN A 20 7.49 -8.52 -9.63
C ASN A 20 7.27 -7.01 -9.75
N LEU A 21 7.50 -6.41 -10.93
CA LEU A 21 7.21 -4.99 -11.15
C LEU A 21 5.73 -4.67 -10.95
N ALA A 22 4.83 -5.49 -11.50
CA ALA A 22 3.38 -5.31 -11.35
C ALA A 22 2.93 -5.48 -9.89
N VAL A 23 3.45 -6.50 -9.19
CA VAL A 23 3.16 -6.77 -7.79
C VAL A 23 3.65 -5.61 -6.91
N ASP A 24 4.90 -5.17 -7.08
CA ASP A 24 5.46 -4.09 -6.28
C ASP A 24 4.75 -2.75 -6.53
N LEU A 25 4.34 -2.46 -7.77
CA LEU A 25 3.50 -1.31 -8.09
C LEU A 25 2.15 -1.40 -7.39
N CYS A 26 1.48 -2.57 -7.45
CA CYS A 26 0.20 -2.79 -6.81
C CYS A 26 0.27 -2.63 -5.29
N ILE A 27 1.26 -3.26 -4.65
CA ILE A 27 1.45 -3.17 -3.19
C ILE A 27 1.69 -1.71 -2.80
N SER A 28 2.55 -1.01 -3.54
CA SER A 28 2.88 0.40 -3.28
C SER A 28 1.64 1.30 -3.42
N LEU A 29 0.89 1.17 -4.51
CA LEU A 29 -0.33 1.95 -4.77
C LEU A 29 -1.41 1.69 -3.71
N SER A 30 -1.65 0.42 -3.39
CA SER A 30 -2.65 0.03 -2.38
C SER A 30 -2.26 0.53 -1.00
N THR A 31 -0.97 0.43 -0.64
CA THR A 31 -0.43 0.99 0.60
C THR A 31 -0.65 2.50 0.65
N LEU A 32 -0.29 3.25 -0.41
CA LEU A 32 -0.49 4.70 -0.47
C LEU A 32 -1.97 5.08 -0.40
N ALA A 33 -2.86 4.33 -1.05
CA ALA A 33 -4.31 4.55 -1.00
C ALA A 33 -4.85 4.39 0.43
N ILE A 34 -4.51 3.29 1.11
CA ILE A 34 -4.94 3.01 2.49
C ILE A 34 -4.34 4.05 3.48
N ARG A 35 -3.08 4.42 3.26
CA ARG A 35 -2.34 5.42 4.06
C ARG A 35 -2.71 6.87 3.72
N ARG A 36 -3.40 7.11 2.60
CA ARG A 36 -3.71 8.43 2.02
C ARG A 36 -2.50 9.32 1.79
N LYS A 37 -1.38 8.72 1.42
CA LYS A 37 -0.16 9.45 1.15
C LYS A 37 -0.05 9.79 -0.32
N ARG A 38 0.28 11.04 -0.61
CA ARG A 38 0.60 11.50 -1.96
C ARG A 38 2.10 11.50 -2.13
N VAL A 39 2.58 10.74 -3.10
CA VAL A 39 4.00 10.66 -3.45
C VAL A 39 4.16 10.98 -4.93
N SER A 40 5.35 11.44 -5.33
CA SER A 40 5.61 11.70 -6.74
C SER A 40 5.58 10.41 -7.55
N LYS A 41 5.08 10.48 -8.79
CA LYS A 41 5.06 9.34 -9.72
C LYS A 41 6.45 8.75 -9.90
N PHE A 42 7.49 9.59 -9.94
CA PHE A 42 8.88 9.16 -10.02
C PHE A 42 9.30 8.29 -8.83
N ARG A 43 8.97 8.69 -7.60
CA ARG A 43 9.31 7.91 -6.40
C ARG A 43 8.61 6.56 -6.38
N LEU A 44 7.34 6.52 -6.79
CA LEU A 44 6.58 5.28 -6.93
C LEU A 44 7.25 4.34 -7.94
N VAL A 45 7.53 4.82 -9.15
CA VAL A 45 8.16 4.03 -10.21
C VAL A 45 9.54 3.53 -9.78
N LEU A 46 10.37 4.40 -9.19
CA LEU A 46 11.69 4.03 -8.70
C LEU A 46 11.62 2.95 -7.61
N THR A 47 10.68 3.08 -6.67
CA THR A 47 10.49 2.09 -5.60
C THR A 47 10.13 0.72 -6.18
N SER A 48 9.20 0.67 -7.14
CA SER A 48 8.80 -0.60 -7.76
C SER A 48 9.88 -1.22 -8.64
N ILE A 49 10.69 -0.41 -9.33
CA ILE A 49 11.85 -0.92 -10.08
C ILE A 49 12.87 -1.53 -9.12
N ILE A 50 13.17 -0.86 -8.00
CA ILE A 50 14.10 -1.38 -6.99
C ILE A 50 13.57 -2.68 -6.38
N GLY A 51 12.28 -2.73 -6.04
CA GLY A 51 11.63 -3.95 -5.56
C GLY A 51 11.78 -5.11 -6.55
N ALA A 52 11.43 -4.88 -7.82
CA ALA A 52 11.51 -5.89 -8.86
C ALA A 52 12.95 -6.35 -9.12
N ALA A 53 13.90 -5.42 -9.10
CA ALA A 53 15.32 -5.73 -9.24
C ALA A 53 15.83 -6.61 -8.08
N VAL A 54 15.49 -6.27 -6.84
CA VAL A 54 15.88 -7.06 -5.66
C VAL A 54 15.20 -8.43 -5.66
N ALA A 55 13.93 -8.52 -6.04
CA ALA A 55 13.20 -9.78 -6.14
C ALA A 55 13.75 -10.69 -7.25
N THR A 56 14.17 -10.11 -8.38
CA THR A 56 14.83 -10.86 -9.45
C THR A 56 16.22 -11.34 -9.02
N ALA A 57 16.99 -10.47 -8.35
CA ALA A 57 18.30 -10.84 -7.80
C ALA A 57 18.19 -11.89 -6.67
N PHE A 58 17.10 -11.91 -5.93
CA PHE A 58 16.82 -12.92 -4.89
C PHE A 58 16.83 -14.34 -5.45
N ALA A 59 16.37 -14.54 -6.70
CA ALA A 59 16.34 -15.86 -7.35
C ALA A 59 17.74 -16.48 -7.52
N ILE A 60 18.78 -15.65 -7.59
CA ILE A 60 20.18 -16.08 -7.78
C ILE A 60 21.05 -15.79 -6.54
N ALA A 61 20.47 -15.25 -5.47
CA ALA A 61 21.20 -14.86 -4.27
C ALA A 61 21.64 -16.09 -3.43
N PRO A 62 22.83 -16.05 -2.79
CA PRO A 62 23.27 -17.09 -1.86
C PRO A 62 22.34 -17.15 -0.64
N LYS A 63 22.29 -18.30 0.07
CA LYS A 63 21.38 -18.54 1.20
C LYS A 63 21.39 -17.43 2.26
N TRP A 64 22.57 -16.91 2.61
CA TRP A 64 22.71 -15.79 3.54
C TRP A 64 22.10 -14.48 3.01
N GLY A 65 22.24 -14.21 1.71
CA GLY A 65 21.64 -13.05 1.05
C GLY A 65 20.11 -13.13 0.98
N GLN A 66 19.55 -14.34 0.81
CA GLN A 66 18.10 -14.54 0.81
C GLN A 66 17.47 -14.20 2.17
N ILE A 67 18.15 -14.51 3.29
CA ILE A 67 17.69 -14.15 4.63
C ILE A 67 17.67 -12.63 4.79
N LEU A 68 18.74 -11.94 4.36
CA LEU A 68 18.83 -10.49 4.40
C LEU A 68 17.70 -9.82 3.62
N VAL A 69 17.42 -10.27 2.39
CA VAL A 69 16.35 -9.72 1.56
C VAL A 69 14.99 -9.89 2.25
N LYS A 70 14.69 -11.07 2.82
CA LYS A 70 13.40 -11.32 3.50
C LYS A 70 13.15 -10.36 4.68
N VAL A 71 14.20 -9.96 5.38
CA VAL A 71 14.08 -9.09 6.56
C VAL A 71 14.12 -7.60 6.17
N LEU A 72 14.97 -7.22 5.22
CA LEU A 72 15.28 -5.81 4.95
C LEU A 72 14.49 -5.20 3.79
N LEU A 73 13.93 -6.01 2.89
CA LEU A 73 13.27 -5.49 1.69
C LEU A 73 12.05 -4.62 2.03
N ALA A 74 11.14 -5.09 2.89
CA ALA A 74 9.95 -4.31 3.24
C ALA A 74 10.31 -2.98 3.96
N PRO A 75 11.22 -2.95 4.95
CA PRO A 75 11.72 -1.68 5.50
C PRO A 75 12.31 -0.74 4.44
N LEU A 76 13.18 -1.26 3.56
CA LEU A 76 13.80 -0.48 2.50
C LEU A 76 12.76 0.12 1.54
N MET A 77 11.82 -0.71 1.08
CA MET A 77 10.73 -0.29 0.19
C MET A 77 9.88 0.81 0.83
N CYS A 78 9.55 0.69 2.12
CA CYS A 78 8.76 1.70 2.82
C CYS A 78 9.52 3.04 2.97
N ALA A 79 10.83 2.97 3.24
CA ALA A 79 11.68 4.16 3.35
C ALA A 79 11.82 4.88 2.00
N LEU A 80 11.88 4.13 0.89
CA LEU A 80 11.92 4.67 -0.46
C LEU A 80 10.56 5.24 -0.89
N LEU A 81 9.46 4.55 -0.55
CA LEU A 81 8.11 4.86 -1.04
C LEU A 81 7.58 6.19 -0.50
N SER A 82 7.72 6.44 0.79
CA SER A 82 7.07 7.57 1.47
C SER A 82 8.03 8.37 2.33
N LYS A 83 7.87 9.69 2.31
CA LYS A 83 8.41 10.54 3.37
C LYS A 83 7.64 10.29 4.67
N CYS A 84 8.33 10.40 5.79
CA CYS A 84 7.70 10.33 7.11
C CYS A 84 7.15 11.71 7.46
N ASP A 85 5.88 11.75 7.85
CA ASP A 85 5.19 12.99 8.23
C ASP A 85 5.30 13.21 9.76
N GLY A 86 5.40 14.47 10.19
CA GLY A 86 5.49 14.87 11.61
C GLY A 86 6.74 15.72 11.92
N ASP A 87 6.63 16.60 12.91
CA ASP A 87 7.71 17.53 13.27
C ASP A 87 8.71 16.88 14.23
N LYS A 88 8.21 16.01 15.11
CA LYS A 88 9.02 15.31 16.12
C LYS A 88 9.52 13.96 15.61
N ALA A 89 10.71 13.55 16.07
CA ALA A 89 11.30 12.26 15.71
C ALA A 89 10.36 11.06 16.02
N LYS A 90 9.67 11.10 17.16
CA LYS A 90 8.70 10.06 17.55
C LYS A 90 7.55 9.91 16.56
N GLU A 91 7.01 11.02 16.06
CA GLU A 91 5.90 11.00 15.11
C GLU A 91 6.33 10.43 13.76
N LYS A 92 7.52 10.81 13.27
CA LYS A 92 8.12 10.25 12.05
C LYS A 92 8.30 8.74 12.14
N ILE A 93 8.81 8.25 13.28
CA ILE A 93 9.00 6.81 13.51
C ILE A 93 7.65 6.10 13.57
N CYS A 94 6.67 6.63 14.30
CA CYS A 94 5.33 6.05 14.36
C CYS A 94 4.66 6.01 12.98
N ASP A 95 4.77 7.06 12.18
CA ASP A 95 4.22 7.12 10.84
C ASP A 95 4.90 6.12 9.89
N TYR A 96 6.24 6.00 9.97
CA TYR A 96 6.98 4.96 9.26
C TYR A 96 6.52 3.55 9.65
N LEU A 97 6.45 3.24 10.95
CA LEU A 97 6.03 1.92 11.43
C LEU A 97 4.61 1.56 10.98
N LYS A 98 3.68 2.53 11.00
CA LYS A 98 2.33 2.29 10.49
C LYS A 98 2.31 2.08 8.96
N THR A 99 3.23 2.71 8.22
CA THR A 99 3.39 2.49 6.78
C THR A 99 3.97 1.12 6.51
N LEU A 100 5.01 0.72 7.25
CA LEU A 100 5.61 -0.62 7.19
C LEU A 100 4.61 -1.72 7.50
N ALA A 101 3.84 -1.58 8.59
CA ALA A 101 2.80 -2.54 8.94
C ALA A 101 1.74 -2.66 7.85
N CYS A 102 1.29 -1.52 7.28
CA CYS A 102 0.34 -1.52 6.17
C CYS A 102 0.92 -2.20 4.92
N PHE A 103 2.16 -1.91 4.56
CA PHE A 103 2.84 -2.51 3.42
C PHE A 103 2.92 -4.03 3.58
N CYS A 104 3.38 -4.53 4.73
CA CYS A 104 3.44 -5.96 5.01
C CYS A 104 2.07 -6.63 4.90
N LEU A 105 1.02 -6.03 5.46
CA LEU A 105 -0.34 -6.58 5.36
C LEU A 105 -0.82 -6.67 3.90
N VAL A 106 -0.57 -5.64 3.10
CA VAL A 106 -0.88 -5.64 1.67
C VAL A 106 -0.06 -6.69 0.92
N THR A 107 1.24 -6.84 1.22
CA THR A 107 2.09 -7.88 0.62
C THR A 107 1.56 -9.29 0.89
N TYR A 108 1.23 -9.60 2.16
CA TYR A 108 0.65 -10.90 2.51
C TYR A 108 -0.71 -11.11 1.86
N PHE A 109 -1.54 -10.07 1.78
CA PHE A 109 -2.83 -10.14 1.11
C PHE A 109 -2.70 -10.43 -0.40
N VAL A 110 -1.86 -9.67 -1.11
CA VAL A 110 -1.58 -9.90 -2.54
C VAL A 110 -1.04 -11.32 -2.77
N GLY A 111 -0.04 -11.73 -1.98
CA GLY A 111 0.51 -13.08 -2.05
C GLY A 111 -0.58 -14.15 -1.83
N GLY A 112 -1.39 -14.00 -0.78
CA GLY A 112 -2.49 -14.91 -0.48
C GLY A 112 -3.52 -15.01 -1.62
N VAL A 113 -3.88 -13.89 -2.25
CA VAL A 113 -4.79 -13.89 -3.41
C VAL A 113 -4.15 -14.59 -4.61
N VAL A 114 -2.88 -14.29 -4.93
CA VAL A 114 -2.17 -14.94 -6.05
C VAL A 114 -2.09 -16.47 -5.85
N TYR A 115 -1.64 -16.91 -4.67
CA TYR A 115 -1.54 -18.34 -4.36
C TYR A 115 -2.92 -19.02 -4.30
N GLY A 116 -3.93 -18.35 -3.73
CA GLY A 116 -5.29 -18.87 -3.64
C GLY A 116 -5.93 -19.06 -5.01
N LEU A 117 -5.78 -18.09 -5.91
CA LEU A 117 -6.27 -18.20 -7.30
C LEU A 117 -5.49 -19.24 -8.10
N SER A 118 -4.16 -19.29 -7.95
CA SER A 118 -3.32 -20.31 -8.59
C SER A 118 -3.75 -21.72 -8.18
N TYR A 119 -4.04 -21.94 -6.90
CA TYR A 119 -4.57 -23.21 -6.40
C TYR A 119 -5.98 -23.51 -6.94
N ALA A 120 -6.89 -22.54 -6.88
CA ALA A 120 -8.29 -22.72 -7.31
C ALA A 120 -8.43 -23.03 -8.80
N PHE A 121 -7.62 -22.40 -9.65
CA PHE A 121 -7.63 -22.61 -11.11
C PHE A 121 -6.63 -23.67 -11.58
N ASN A 122 -5.92 -24.33 -10.67
CA ASN A 122 -4.88 -25.32 -10.99
C ASN A 122 -3.80 -24.78 -11.95
N VAL A 123 -3.44 -23.50 -11.80
CA VAL A 123 -2.43 -22.85 -12.65
C VAL A 123 -1.07 -22.94 -11.98
N ASP A 124 -0.10 -23.54 -12.66
CA ASP A 124 1.29 -23.53 -12.21
C ASP A 124 1.85 -22.09 -12.21
N ILE A 125 2.51 -21.73 -11.11
CA ILE A 125 3.17 -20.43 -10.89
C ILE A 125 4.28 -20.19 -11.92
N LYS A 126 4.81 -21.25 -12.54
CA LYS A 126 5.82 -21.18 -13.60
C LYS A 126 5.24 -20.92 -14.99
N SER A 127 3.92 -21.01 -15.16
CA SER A 127 3.24 -20.80 -16.44
C SER A 127 3.01 -19.32 -16.75
N TYR A 128 2.95 -18.94 -18.02
CA TYR A 128 2.54 -17.61 -18.48
C TYR A 128 1.17 -17.18 -17.94
N ALA A 129 0.28 -18.14 -17.64
CA ALA A 129 -1.03 -17.88 -17.04
C ALA A 129 -0.95 -17.19 -15.66
N ILE A 130 0.20 -17.25 -14.98
CA ILE A 130 0.42 -16.55 -13.71
C ILE A 130 0.30 -15.03 -13.86
N LEU A 131 0.60 -14.48 -15.05
CA LEU A 131 0.43 -13.05 -15.32
C LEU A 131 -1.02 -12.60 -15.19
N GLY A 132 -1.96 -13.42 -15.67
CA GLY A 132 -3.40 -13.13 -15.55
C GLY A 132 -3.88 -13.20 -14.10
N ILE A 133 -3.38 -14.16 -13.33
CA ILE A 133 -3.67 -14.29 -11.89
C ILE A 133 -3.14 -13.09 -11.13
N VAL A 134 -1.90 -12.68 -11.41
CA VAL A 134 -1.27 -11.55 -10.72
C VAL A 134 -1.92 -10.23 -11.11
N ALA A 135 -2.31 -10.04 -12.38
CA ALA A 135 -3.09 -8.90 -12.80
C ALA A 135 -4.45 -8.84 -12.08
N THR A 136 -5.13 -9.97 -11.95
CA THR A 136 -6.41 -10.09 -11.21
C THR A 136 -6.22 -9.77 -9.72
N ALA A 137 -5.19 -10.36 -9.10
CA ALA A 137 -4.85 -10.09 -7.71
C ALA A 137 -4.53 -8.61 -7.50
N ALA A 138 -3.77 -8.01 -8.41
CA ALA A 138 -3.42 -6.60 -8.36
C ALA A 138 -4.67 -5.70 -8.45
N PHE A 139 -5.57 -6.00 -9.38
CA PHE A 139 -6.84 -5.29 -9.52
C PHE A 139 -7.69 -5.38 -8.25
N VAL A 140 -7.87 -6.58 -7.70
CA VAL A 140 -8.63 -6.80 -6.45
C VAL A 140 -8.00 -6.02 -5.30
N CYS A 141 -6.67 -6.05 -5.17
CA CYS A 141 -5.96 -5.36 -4.08
C CYS A 141 -6.10 -3.85 -4.16
N ILE A 142 -5.94 -3.28 -5.36
CA ILE A 142 -6.15 -1.83 -5.58
C ILE A 142 -7.61 -1.47 -5.30
N ALA A 143 -8.58 -2.25 -5.80
CA ALA A 143 -10.00 -2.01 -5.56
C ALA A 143 -10.34 -2.02 -4.05
N VAL A 144 -9.85 -3.02 -3.32
CA VAL A 144 -10.00 -3.11 -1.85
C VAL A 144 -9.33 -1.91 -1.17
N GLY A 145 -8.12 -1.55 -1.57
CA GLY A 145 -7.40 -0.38 -1.05
C GLY A 145 -8.19 0.93 -1.25
N LEU A 146 -8.79 1.11 -2.42
CA LEU A 146 -9.64 2.26 -2.74
C LEU A 146 -10.95 2.26 -1.94
N VAL A 147 -11.60 1.10 -1.77
CA VAL A 147 -12.81 0.97 -0.95
C VAL A 147 -12.52 1.30 0.52
N ILE A 148 -11.42 0.77 1.07
CA ILE A 148 -10.96 1.11 2.42
C ILE A 148 -10.70 2.62 2.53
N ALA A 149 -9.99 3.19 1.55
CA ALA A 149 -9.71 4.62 1.52
C ALA A 149 -11.00 5.45 1.49
N LYS A 150 -12.01 5.06 0.70
CA LYS A 150 -13.32 5.73 0.61
C LYS A 150 -14.10 5.61 1.91
N LYS A 151 -14.20 4.41 2.50
CA LYS A 151 -14.93 4.17 3.76
C LYS A 151 -14.33 4.97 4.92
N ARG A 152 -13.00 5.02 5.00
CA ARG A 152 -12.30 5.84 5.99
C ARG A 152 -12.56 7.34 5.81
N SER A 153 -13.02 7.78 4.63
CA SER A 153 -13.31 9.19 4.33
C SER A 153 -14.71 9.54 4.78
N ALA A 154 -15.64 8.63 4.51
CA ALA A 154 -17.01 8.72 5.00
C ALA A 154 -17.06 8.68 6.54
N SER A 155 -16.19 7.90 7.19
CA SER A 155 -16.05 7.90 8.66
C SER A 155 -15.38 9.16 9.23
N GLY A 156 -14.82 10.03 8.38
CA GLY A 156 -14.26 11.33 8.77
C GLY A 156 -15.31 12.41 9.01
N LYS A 157 -16.61 12.06 9.00
CA LYS A 157 -17.71 12.91 9.46
C LYS A 157 -17.52 13.20 10.95
N VAL A 158 -16.78 14.25 11.27
CA VAL A 158 -16.47 14.64 12.64
C VAL A 158 -17.71 15.29 13.22
N VAL A 159 -18.39 14.59 14.12
CA VAL A 159 -19.42 15.20 14.95
C VAL A 159 -18.70 15.92 16.09
N LYS A 160 -18.86 17.24 16.18
CA LYS A 160 -18.29 18.07 17.25
C LYS A 160 -19.38 18.61 18.15
N ASP A 161 -19.03 18.87 19.40
CA ASP A 161 -19.91 19.65 20.28
C ASP A 161 -19.93 21.10 19.78
N VAL A 162 -21.13 21.61 19.53
CA VAL A 162 -21.40 22.96 19.04
C VAL A 162 -22.32 23.62 20.05
N GLU A 163 -22.02 24.88 20.35
CA GLU A 163 -22.86 25.75 21.15
C GLU A 163 -23.51 26.75 20.19
N ILE A 164 -24.84 26.79 20.18
CA ILE A 164 -25.63 27.73 19.38
C ILE A 164 -26.25 28.72 20.34
N ASP A 165 -26.04 30.01 20.11
CA ASP A 165 -26.69 31.11 20.83
C ASP A 165 -27.71 31.77 19.89
N VAL A 166 -28.98 31.78 20.30
CA VAL A 166 -30.07 32.46 19.59
C VAL A 166 -30.84 33.28 20.61
N ASP A 167 -30.96 34.58 20.38
CA ASP A 167 -31.71 35.52 21.22
C ASP A 167 -31.35 35.43 22.73
N GLY A 168 -30.08 35.18 23.03
CA GLY A 168 -29.56 35.09 24.40
C GLY A 168 -29.83 33.75 25.09
N VAL A 169 -30.31 32.75 24.36
CA VAL A 169 -30.49 31.38 24.84
C VAL A 169 -29.45 30.47 24.18
N SER A 170 -28.59 29.87 25.00
CA SER A 170 -27.54 28.96 24.53
C SER A 170 -27.94 27.49 24.63
N PHE A 171 -27.73 26.74 23.55
CA PHE A 171 -27.98 25.31 23.46
C PHE A 171 -26.71 24.56 23.04
N LYS A 172 -26.38 23.49 23.77
CA LYS A 172 -25.28 22.59 23.42
C LYS A 172 -25.80 21.37 22.68
N LEU A 173 -25.29 21.14 21.48
CA LEU A 173 -25.69 20.04 20.63
C LEU A 173 -24.52 19.49 19.82
N LYS A 174 -24.74 18.34 19.20
CA LYS A 174 -23.74 17.67 18.38
C LYS A 174 -23.91 18.08 16.92
N GLY A 175 -23.00 18.92 16.43
CA GLY A 175 -22.97 19.36 15.04
C GLY A 175 -22.14 18.42 14.17
N LEU A 176 -22.65 18.10 12.99
CA LEU A 176 -21.88 17.39 11.97
C LEU A 176 -20.96 18.40 11.28
N CYS A 177 -19.64 18.22 11.38
CA CYS A 177 -18.68 18.98 10.60
C CYS A 177 -18.71 18.48 9.15
N ASP A 178 -19.53 19.15 8.34
CA ASP A 178 -19.71 18.85 6.93
C ASP A 178 -18.69 19.62 6.11
N SER A 179 -17.59 18.96 5.72
CA SER A 179 -16.58 19.54 4.84
C SER A 179 -17.10 19.85 3.43
N GLY A 180 -18.34 19.44 3.11
CA GLY A 180 -19.05 19.83 1.88
C GLY A 180 -19.86 21.11 2.01
N ASN A 181 -19.98 21.69 3.21
CA ASN A 181 -20.61 22.99 3.40
C ASN A 181 -19.66 24.10 2.92
N LEU A 182 -20.11 24.90 1.95
CA LEU A 182 -19.38 26.05 1.41
C LEU A 182 -19.93 27.38 1.92
N LEU A 183 -20.92 27.33 2.81
CA LEU A 183 -21.44 28.54 3.43
C LEU A 183 -20.35 29.13 4.34
N THR A 184 -20.08 30.41 4.12
CA THR A 184 -19.18 31.20 4.94
C THR A 184 -19.96 32.38 5.48
N ASP A 185 -19.65 32.79 6.71
CA ASP A 185 -20.18 34.02 7.27
C ASP A 185 -19.63 35.21 6.46
N ASP A 186 -20.53 36.07 5.98
CA ASP A 186 -20.19 37.22 5.14
C ASP A 186 -19.35 38.28 5.88
N LEU A 187 -19.42 38.32 7.22
CA LEU A 187 -18.68 39.27 8.04
C LEU A 187 -17.26 38.79 8.40
N SER A 188 -17.12 37.52 8.82
CA SER A 188 -15.83 36.96 9.26
C SER A 188 -15.09 36.16 8.17
N GLY A 189 -15.77 35.74 7.11
CA GLY A 189 -15.24 34.86 6.07
C GLY A 189 -14.97 33.42 6.56
N LEU A 190 -15.39 33.07 7.77
CA LEU A 190 -15.22 31.75 8.35
C LEU A 190 -16.37 30.81 7.93
N PRO A 191 -16.11 29.50 7.78
CA PRO A 191 -17.17 28.53 7.49
C PRO A 191 -18.19 28.46 8.63
N VAL A 192 -19.48 28.41 8.29
CA VAL A 192 -20.61 28.25 9.23
C VAL A 192 -20.93 26.79 9.52
#